data_AF-E3CBE0-F1
#
_entry.id   AF-E3CBE0-F1
#
_cell.length_a   1.000
_cell.length_b   1.000
_cell.length_c   1.000
_cell.angle_alpha   90.00
_cell.angle_beta   90.00
_cell.angle_gamma   90.00
#
_symmetry.space_group_name_H-M   'P 1'
#
loop_
_entity.id
_entity.type
_entity.pdbx_description
1 polymer ?
#
loop_
_entity_poly.entity_id
_entity_poly.type
_entity_poly.pdbx_seq_one_letter_code
_entity_poly.pdbx_strand_id
1 'polypeptide(L)'
;MFADFSKNPYPEMEEQMRMIEECGPENYFKGLTQATFEPETDRLIWELMEEKGLELEKQVPGFQISVTITAEDFDSLSLADNIPVFVFCQAYREKEYRDSEYWNSNTKLILGGNHHYLHWSESEKIAALIREL
;
A
#
# COMPACT_ATOMS: atom_id res chain seq x y z
N MET A 1 -10.73 -8.23 20.46
CA MET A 1 -11.63 -8.85 19.47
C MET A 1 -11.18 -8.29 18.13
N PHE A 2 -10.43 -9.07 17.35
CA PHE A 2 -9.97 -8.63 16.03
C PHE A 2 -11.15 -8.76 15.04
N ALA A 3 -11.26 -7.84 14.10
CA ALA A 3 -12.24 -7.95 13.03
C ALA A 3 -11.98 -9.24 12.24
N ASP A 4 -13.05 -9.98 11.95
CA ASP A 4 -12.99 -11.16 11.10
C ASP A 4 -12.84 -10.72 9.65
N PHE A 5 -11.59 -10.59 9.20
CA PHE A 5 -11.25 -10.24 7.82
C PHE A 5 -11.54 -11.37 6.81
N SER A 6 -12.10 -12.51 7.24
CA SER A 6 -12.59 -13.54 6.31
C SER A 6 -13.85 -13.10 5.56
N LYS A 7 -14.49 -12.00 5.97
CA LYS A 7 -15.65 -11.41 5.30
C LYS A 7 -15.31 -10.02 4.79
N ASN A 8 -15.83 -9.70 3.60
CA ASN A 8 -15.72 -8.36 3.05
C ASN A 8 -16.31 -7.35 4.05
N PRO A 9 -15.55 -6.36 4.54
CA PRO A 9 -16.04 -5.38 5.50
C PRO A 9 -17.08 -4.41 4.90
N TYR A 10 -17.23 -4.38 3.57
CA TYR A 10 -18.15 -3.50 2.83
C TYR A 10 -19.02 -4.31 1.85
N PRO A 11 -19.92 -5.17 2.34
CA PRO A 11 -20.75 -6.02 1.48
C PRO A 11 -21.67 -5.21 0.57
N GLU A 12 -22.12 -4.02 1.01
CA GLU A 12 -22.92 -3.11 0.19
C GLU A 12 -22.18 -2.54 -1.03
N MET A 13 -20.84 -2.61 -1.03
CA MET A 13 -19.99 -2.11 -2.10
C MET A 13 -19.52 -3.21 -3.06
N GLU A 14 -19.94 -4.48 -2.88
CA GLU A 14 -19.47 -5.60 -3.70
C GLU A 14 -19.68 -5.38 -5.20
N GLU A 15 -20.81 -4.81 -5.60
CA GLU A 15 -21.07 -4.50 -6.99
C GLU A 15 -20.15 -3.40 -7.52
N GLN A 16 -19.92 -2.35 -6.75
CA GLN A 16 -19.01 -1.27 -7.13
C GLN A 16 -17.57 -1.76 -7.22
N MET A 17 -17.12 -2.57 -6.26
CA MET A 17 -15.80 -3.20 -6.26
C MET A 17 -15.62 -4.08 -7.49
N ARG A 18 -16.59 -4.94 -7.80
CA ARG A 18 -16.57 -5.78 -9.01
C ARG A 18 -16.50 -4.93 -10.28
N MET A 19 -17.30 -3.87 -10.38
CA MET A 19 -17.27 -2.97 -11.54
C MET A 19 -15.90 -2.30 -11.71
N ILE A 20 -15.29 -1.82 -10.62
CA ILE A 20 -13.95 -1.24 -10.63
C ILE A 20 -12.90 -2.28 -11.05
N GLU A 21 -13.01 -3.52 -10.58
CA GLU A 21 -12.12 -4.62 -10.97
C GLU A 21 -12.27 -4.99 -12.45
N GLU A 22 -13.50 -5.02 -12.98
CA GLU A 22 -13.79 -5.43 -14.35
C GLU A 22 -13.40 -4.38 -15.40
N CYS A 23 -13.71 -3.10 -15.16
CA CYS A 23 -13.47 -2.03 -16.14
C CYS A 23 -12.26 -1.14 -15.81
N GLY A 24 -11.70 -1.27 -14.62
CA GLY A 24 -10.64 -0.40 -14.10
C GLY A 24 -11.18 0.90 -13.48
N PRO A 25 -10.44 1.49 -12.53
CA PRO A 25 -10.89 2.66 -11.78
C PRO A 25 -11.16 3.87 -12.69
N GLU A 26 -10.31 4.12 -13.69
CA GLU A 26 -10.47 5.26 -14.59
C GLU A 26 -11.78 5.18 -15.41
N ASN A 27 -12.08 4.00 -15.98
CA ASN A 27 -13.30 3.81 -16.77
C ASN A 27 -14.55 3.83 -15.89
N TYR A 28 -14.46 3.31 -14.66
CA TYR A 28 -15.54 3.44 -13.68
C TYR A 28 -15.85 4.91 -13.39
N PHE A 29 -14.82 5.74 -13.15
CA PHE A 29 -15.02 7.18 -12.95
C PHE A 29 -15.57 7.89 -14.20
N LYS A 30 -15.10 7.54 -15.40
CA LYS A 30 -15.67 8.04 -16.67
C LYS A 30 -17.16 7.73 -16.78
N GLY A 31 -17.56 6.50 -16.46
CA GLY A 31 -18.97 6.11 -16.45
C GLY A 31 -19.80 6.92 -15.45
N LEU A 32 -19.25 7.17 -14.25
CA LEU A 32 -19.93 7.97 -13.23
C LEU A 32 -20.11 9.44 -13.66
N THR A 33 -19.07 10.08 -14.19
CA THR A 33 -19.16 11.47 -14.62
C THR A 33 -20.13 11.61 -15.79
N GLN A 34 -20.09 10.68 -16.75
CA GLN A 34 -20.99 10.63 -17.89
C GLN A 34 -22.46 10.44 -17.47
N ALA A 35 -22.72 9.61 -16.45
CA ALA A 35 -24.07 9.38 -15.95
C ALA A 35 -24.63 10.53 -15.08
N THR A 36 -23.75 11.35 -14.52
CA THR A 36 -24.11 12.36 -13.50
C THR A 36 -24.19 13.77 -14.07
N PHE A 37 -23.32 14.11 -15.03
CA PHE A 37 -23.16 15.47 -15.53
C PHE A 37 -23.67 15.62 -16.97
N GLU A 38 -24.03 16.86 -17.33
CA GLU A 38 -24.30 17.21 -18.73
C GLU A 38 -23.05 16.97 -19.59
N PRO A 39 -23.21 16.62 -20.88
CA PRO A 39 -22.09 16.23 -21.76
C PRO A 39 -20.96 17.26 -21.80
N GLU A 40 -21.26 18.56 -21.78
CA GLU A 40 -20.27 19.62 -21.78
C GLU A 40 -19.42 19.62 -20.50
N THR A 41 -20.03 19.30 -19.36
CA THR A 41 -19.36 19.28 -18.06
C THR A 41 -18.52 18.03 -17.91
N ASP A 42 -19.03 16.86 -18.30
CA ASP A 42 -18.26 15.61 -18.36
C ASP A 42 -17.01 15.79 -19.23
N ARG A 43 -17.16 16.32 -20.44
CA ARG A 43 -16.03 16.61 -21.33
C ARG A 43 -15.01 17.55 -20.68
N LEU A 44 -15.46 18.63 -20.05
CA LEU A 44 -14.57 19.59 -19.40
C LEU A 44 -13.78 18.97 -18.25
N ILE A 45 -14.38 18.08 -17.45
CA ILE A 45 -13.69 17.37 -16.37
C ILE A 45 -12.50 16.58 -16.91
N TRP A 46 -12.71 15.82 -17.99
CA TRP A 46 -11.66 14.98 -18.58
C TRP A 46 -10.60 15.78 -19.32
N GLU A 47 -10.99 16.86 -20.03
CA GLU A 47 -10.04 17.77 -20.67
C GLU A 47 -9.10 18.42 -19.64
N LEU A 48 -9.63 18.89 -18.50
CA LEU A 48 -8.82 19.48 -17.44
C LEU A 48 -7.90 18.47 -16.76
N MET A 49 -8.37 17.23 -16.57
CA MET A 49 -7.56 16.15 -16.01
C MET A 49 -6.38 15.82 -16.95
N GLU A 50 -6.62 15.68 -18.25
CA GLU A 50 -5.57 15.42 -19.23
C GLU A 50 -4.56 16.58 -19.32
N GLU A 51 -5.04 17.83 -19.40
CA GLU A 51 -4.19 19.02 -19.44
C GLU A 51 -3.24 19.06 -18.23
N LYS A 52 -3.77 18.79 -17.03
CA LYS A 52 -2.96 18.74 -15.81
C LYS A 52 -1.94 17.61 -15.81
N GLY A 53 -2.24 16.48 -16.43
CA GLY A 53 -1.28 15.37 -16.56
C GLY A 53 -0.09 15.75 -17.41
N LEU A 54 -0.37 16.36 -18.55
CA LEU A 54 0.66 16.86 -19.45
C LEU A 54 1.49 17.98 -18.82
N GLU A 55 0.88 18.83 -17.99
CA GLU A 55 1.59 19.84 -17.22
C GLU A 55 2.56 19.21 -16.21
N LEU A 56 2.13 18.16 -15.50
CA LEU A 56 2.94 17.47 -14.49
C LEU A 56 4.08 16.64 -15.12
N GLU A 57 3.82 15.97 -16.24
CA GLU A 57 4.84 15.22 -17.00
C GLU A 57 5.99 16.11 -17.49
N LYS A 58 5.68 17.36 -17.86
CA LYS A 58 6.72 18.34 -18.22
C LYS A 58 7.58 18.75 -17.04
N GLN A 59 7.05 18.70 -15.82
CA GLN A 59 7.79 19.04 -14.59
C GLN A 59 8.59 17.85 -14.08
N VAL A 60 8.01 16.65 -14.15
CA VAL A 60 8.59 15.39 -13.70
C VAL A 60 8.48 14.38 -14.84
N PRO A 61 9.55 14.20 -15.65
CA PRO A 61 9.53 13.23 -16.74
C PRO A 61 9.23 11.82 -16.23
N GLY A 62 8.24 11.15 -16.83
CA GLY A 62 7.75 9.83 -16.43
C GLY A 62 6.59 9.84 -15.42
N PHE A 63 6.08 11.01 -15.03
CA PHE A 63 4.83 11.15 -14.29
C PHE A 63 3.61 10.69 -15.11
N GLN A 64 2.79 9.85 -14.49
CA GLN A 64 1.53 9.38 -15.07
C GLN A 64 0.39 9.67 -14.08
N ILE A 65 -0.71 10.30 -14.55
CA ILE A 65 -1.89 10.50 -13.70
C ILE A 65 -2.51 9.16 -13.32
N SER A 66 -2.62 8.25 -14.29
CA SER A 66 -3.04 6.88 -14.06
C SER A 66 -1.81 5.98 -14.13
N VAL A 67 -1.34 5.55 -12.96
CA VAL A 67 -0.35 4.48 -12.84
C VAL A 67 -1.08 3.17 -12.63
N THR A 68 -0.64 2.14 -13.34
CA THR A 68 -0.99 0.77 -12.97
C THR A 68 0.09 0.30 -12.04
N ILE A 69 -0.23 0.17 -10.74
CA ILE A 69 0.67 -0.49 -9.81
C ILE A 69 0.58 -1.99 -10.10
N THR A 70 1.69 -2.55 -10.54
CA THR A 70 1.86 -3.96 -10.85
C THR A 70 2.62 -4.66 -9.72
N ALA A 71 2.66 -5.99 -9.73
CA ALA A 71 3.52 -6.75 -8.81
C ALA A 71 5.00 -6.37 -9.00
N GLU A 72 5.41 -6.08 -10.24
CA GLU A 72 6.79 -5.73 -10.61
C GLU A 72 7.26 -4.44 -9.93
N ASP A 73 6.35 -3.50 -9.64
CA ASP A 73 6.68 -2.28 -8.88
C ASP A 73 7.14 -2.58 -7.45
N PHE A 74 6.80 -3.75 -6.91
CA PHE A 74 7.22 -4.22 -5.58
C PHE A 74 8.45 -5.13 -5.63
N ASP A 75 8.84 -5.66 -6.79
CA ASP A 75 9.96 -6.60 -6.92
C ASP A 75 11.30 -5.97 -6.50
N SER A 76 11.40 -4.64 -6.56
CA SER A 76 12.60 -3.89 -6.16
C SER A 76 12.56 -3.31 -4.74
N LEU A 77 11.46 -3.48 -3.99
CA LEU A 77 11.27 -2.86 -2.67
C LEU A 77 11.88 -3.62 -1.49
N SER A 78 12.78 -4.57 -1.75
CA SER A 78 13.49 -5.28 -0.69
C SER A 78 14.61 -4.43 -0.09
N LEU A 79 14.80 -4.51 1.23
CA LEU A 79 15.92 -3.85 1.90
C LEU A 79 17.26 -4.43 1.39
N ALA A 80 18.20 -3.54 1.06
CA ALA A 80 19.52 -3.95 0.58
C ALA A 80 20.23 -4.83 1.62
N ASP A 81 20.93 -5.87 1.15
CA ASP A 81 21.58 -6.86 2.01
C ASP A 81 22.65 -6.26 2.94
N ASN A 82 23.23 -5.11 2.61
CA ASN A 82 24.24 -4.44 3.45
C ASN A 82 23.66 -3.67 4.65
N ILE A 83 22.34 -3.63 4.82
CA ILE A 83 21.69 -2.95 5.95
C ILE A 83 21.37 -3.99 7.03
N PRO A 84 21.90 -3.86 8.26
CA PRO A 84 21.49 -4.75 9.35
C PRO A 84 20.05 -4.42 9.77
N VAL A 85 19.19 -5.43 9.83
CA VAL A 85 17.76 -5.26 10.16
C VAL A 85 17.40 -6.05 11.41
N PHE A 86 16.65 -5.42 12.31
CA PHE A 86 16.15 -6.02 13.54
C PHE A 86 14.63 -5.88 13.58
N VAL A 87 13.92 -7.00 13.41
CA VAL A 87 12.45 -7.03 13.40
C VAL A 87 11.96 -7.52 14.74
N PHE A 88 11.21 -6.68 15.46
CA PHE A 88 10.48 -7.08 16.67
C PHE A 88 9.04 -7.40 16.29
N CYS A 89 8.58 -8.63 16.53
CA CYS A 89 7.19 -9.00 16.25
C CYS A 89 6.62 -9.98 17.28
N GLN A 90 5.29 -10.07 17.32
CA GLN A 90 4.60 -11.07 18.12
C GLN A 90 4.73 -12.44 17.44
N ALA A 91 4.86 -13.51 18.24
CA ALA A 91 5.14 -14.85 17.72
C ALA A 91 4.20 -15.33 16.60
N TYR A 92 2.91 -14.96 16.64
CA TYR A 92 1.94 -15.37 15.61
C TYR A 92 2.18 -14.75 14.23
N ARG A 93 2.99 -13.67 14.12
CA ARG A 93 3.36 -13.01 12.85
C ARG A 93 4.73 -13.41 12.34
N GLU A 94 5.37 -14.42 12.94
CA GLU A 94 6.73 -14.84 12.54
C GLU A 94 6.81 -15.12 11.03
N LYS A 95 5.90 -15.94 10.51
CA LYS A 95 5.91 -16.29 9.08
C LYS A 95 5.73 -15.06 8.19
N GLU A 96 4.81 -14.17 8.55
CA GLU A 96 4.54 -12.95 7.81
C GLU A 96 5.79 -12.09 7.66
N TYR A 97 6.53 -11.85 8.75
CA TYR A 97 7.74 -11.03 8.70
C TYR A 97 8.93 -11.70 8.01
N ARG A 98 9.00 -13.03 8.02
CA ARG A 98 10.03 -13.78 7.27
C ARG A 98 9.84 -13.66 5.76
N ASP A 99 8.60 -13.54 5.32
CA ASP A 99 8.23 -13.44 3.90
C ASP A 99 8.01 -11.96 3.47
N SER A 100 8.29 -10.98 4.35
CA SER A 100 8.04 -9.55 4.11
C SER A 100 9.20 -8.82 3.43
N GLU A 101 8.89 -7.66 2.88
CA GLU A 101 9.84 -6.68 2.32
C GLU A 101 10.85 -6.14 3.36
N TYR A 102 10.54 -6.27 4.66
CA TYR A 102 11.45 -5.91 5.74
C TYR A 102 12.56 -6.95 5.97
N TRP A 103 12.53 -8.09 5.27
CA TRP A 103 13.51 -9.16 5.43
C TRP A 103 14.66 -9.05 4.42
N ASN A 104 15.89 -9.20 4.90
CA ASN A 104 17.09 -9.36 4.08
C ASN A 104 18.05 -10.39 4.71
N SER A 105 19.17 -10.68 4.05
CA SER A 105 20.14 -11.69 4.53
C SER A 105 20.76 -11.37 5.91
N ASN A 106 20.72 -10.11 6.34
CA ASN A 106 21.25 -9.63 7.62
C ASN A 106 20.16 -9.37 8.67
N THR A 107 18.95 -9.90 8.46
CA THR A 107 17.82 -9.70 9.38
C THR A 107 17.93 -10.61 10.60
N LYS A 108 17.75 -10.02 11.79
CA LYS A 108 17.51 -10.72 13.05
C LYS A 108 16.06 -10.50 13.49
N LEU A 109 15.33 -11.61 13.68
CA LEU A 109 13.96 -11.59 14.17
C LEU A 109 13.94 -11.80 15.68
N ILE A 110 13.24 -10.91 16.40
CA ILE A 110 13.08 -10.94 17.85
C ILE A 110 11.59 -11.09 18.16
N LEU A 111 11.22 -12.26 18.67
CA LEU A 111 9.85 -12.55 19.05
C LEU A 111 9.59 -12.07 20.49
N GLY A 112 8.53 -11.29 20.69
CA GLY A 112 8.22 -10.73 22.00
C GLY A 112 6.89 -10.00 22.09
N GLY A 113 6.50 -9.70 23.33
CA GLY A 113 5.29 -8.98 23.69
C GLY A 113 3.97 -9.71 23.42
N ASN A 114 2.92 -9.16 24.03
CA ASN A 114 1.55 -9.67 23.96
C ASN A 114 0.57 -8.66 23.34
N HIS A 115 1.07 -7.51 22.86
CA HIS A 115 0.29 -6.53 22.12
C HIS A 115 1.11 -5.85 21.01
N HIS A 116 0.42 -5.11 20.14
CA HIS A 116 1.02 -4.49 18.96
C HIS A 116 2.07 -3.41 19.27
N TYR A 117 1.88 -2.63 20.34
CA TYR A 117 2.80 -1.58 20.77
C TYR A 117 4.09 -2.10 21.44
N LEU A 118 4.86 -2.95 20.76
CA LEU A 118 6.09 -3.54 21.30
C LEU A 118 7.13 -2.50 21.70
N HIS A 119 7.13 -1.32 21.08
CA HIS A 119 7.97 -0.19 21.47
C HIS A 119 7.62 0.39 22.85
N TRP A 120 6.46 0.05 23.42
CA TRP A 120 6.12 0.34 24.82
C TRP A 120 6.51 -0.83 25.73
N SER A 121 6.02 -2.04 25.44
CA SER A 121 6.17 -3.20 26.33
C SER A 121 7.55 -3.84 26.30
N GLU A 122 8.26 -3.77 25.18
CA GLU A 122 9.59 -4.34 24.96
C GLU A 122 10.66 -3.24 24.82
N SER A 123 10.34 -2.01 25.25
CA SER A 123 11.19 -0.82 25.13
C SER A 123 12.60 -1.04 25.68
N GLU A 124 12.74 -1.70 26.83
CA GLU A 124 14.05 -2.02 27.42
C GLU A 124 14.88 -2.97 26.56
N LYS A 125 14.25 -4.00 25.97
CA LYS A 125 14.94 -4.94 25.07
C LYS A 125 15.38 -4.26 23.77
N ILE A 126 14.52 -3.41 23.22
CA ILE A 126 14.84 -2.61 22.04
C ILE A 126 16.02 -1.67 22.36
N ALA A 127 15.98 -0.96 23.48
CA ALA A 127 17.04 -0.05 23.89
C ALA A 127 18.36 -0.79 24.17
N ALA A 128 18.32 -1.97 24.79
CA ALA A 128 19.51 -2.80 25.01
C ALA A 128 20.14 -3.22 23.69
N LEU A 129 19.34 -3.70 22.74
CA LEU A 129 19.81 -4.09 21.43
C LEU A 129 20.46 -2.93 20.66
N ILE A 130 19.83 -1.75 20.66
CA ILE A 130 20.38 -0.56 19.99
C ILE A 130 21.75 -0.16 20.56
N ARG A 131 22.00 -0.35 21.86
CA ARG A 131 23.29 -0.04 22.49
C ARG A 131 24.42 -1.00 22.10
N GLU A 132 24.07 -2.19 21.59
CA GLU A 132 25.02 -3.22 21.17
C GLU A 132 25.36 -3.15 19.67
N LEU A 133 24.71 -2.24 18.92
CA LEU A 133 25.00 -1.94 17.50
C LEU A 133 26.17 -0.97 17.36
#